data_AF-A0A4Q6GTD8-F1
#
_entry.id   AF-A0A4Q6GTD8-F1
#
_cell.length_a   1.000
_cell.length_b   1.000
_cell.length_c   1.000
_cell.angle_alpha   90.00
_cell.angle_beta   90.00
_cell.angle_gamma   90.00
#
_symmetry.space_group_name_H-M   'P 1'
#
loop_
_entity.id
_entity.type
_entity.pdbx_description
1 polymer ?
#
loop_
_entity_poly.entity_id
_entity_poly.type
_entity_poly.pdbx_seq_one_letter_code
_entity_poly.pdbx_strand_id
1 'polypeptide(L)'
;MTDRLLLIHGIWNAKAWLAPLARRLRSKGFETEVFGYPSVLGGPDIAIPRLIERLRGSEPVAVLGHSLGGLIALEALRQAPD
;
A
#
# COMPACT_ATOMS: atom_id res chain seq x y z
N MET A 1 11.18 -12.61 13.09
CA MET A 1 11.05 -11.41 12.22
C MET A 1 9.67 -11.51 11.61
N THR A 2 8.75 -10.66 12.02
CA THR A 2 7.44 -10.58 11.37
C THR A 2 7.59 -9.56 10.25
N ASP A 3 7.55 -10.01 9.00
CA ASP A 3 7.66 -9.10 7.87
C ASP A 3 6.35 -8.31 7.75
N ARG A 4 6.42 -7.01 8.06
CA ARG A 4 5.28 -6.10 7.92
C ARG A 4 5.01 -5.88 6.43
N LEU A 5 3.74 -6.00 6.02
CA LEU A 5 3.29 -5.82 4.66
C LEU A 5 2.26 -4.70 4.57
N LEU A 6 2.51 -3.72 3.70
CA LEU A 6 1.54 -2.70 3.32
C LEU A 6 0.92 -3.04 1.97
N LEU A 7 -0.38 -3.34 1.96
CA LEU A 7 -1.12 -3.69 0.75
C LEU A 7 -1.80 -2.44 0.16
N ILE A 8 -1.65 -2.22 -1.14
CA ILE A 8 -2.21 -1.06 -1.85
C ILE A 8 -3.12 -1.54 -3.00
N HIS A 9 -4.37 -1.07 -3.01
CA HIS A 9 -5.34 -1.47 -4.03
C HIS A 9 -5.13 -0.72 -5.37
N GLY A 10 -5.69 -1.26 -6.45
CA GLY A 10 -5.70 -0.61 -7.77
C GLY A 10 -6.89 0.33 -7.99
N ILE A 11 -7.03 0.80 -9.23
CA ILE A 11 -8.15 1.64 -9.68
C ILE A 11 -9.51 0.94 -9.49
N TRP A 12 -10.57 1.72 -9.25
CA TRP A 12 -11.97 1.29 -9.04
C TRP A 12 -12.24 0.34 -7.86
N ASN A 13 -11.21 -0.06 -7.14
CA ASN A 13 -11.32 -0.93 -5.98
C ASN A 13 -11.31 -0.11 -4.69
N ALA A 14 -12.13 -0.51 -3.71
CA ALA A 14 -12.00 -0.05 -2.34
C ALA A 14 -10.96 -0.90 -1.60
N LYS A 15 -10.40 -0.39 -0.50
CA LYS A 15 -9.46 -1.13 0.38
C LYS A 15 -9.96 -2.54 0.78
N ALA A 16 -11.27 -2.72 0.90
CA ALA A 16 -11.90 -3.98 1.26
C ALA A 16 -11.63 -5.12 0.26
N TRP A 17 -11.34 -4.80 -1.01
CA TRP A 17 -10.98 -5.80 -2.02
C TRP A 17 -9.72 -6.60 -1.67
N LEU A 18 -8.80 -6.01 -0.90
CA LEU A 18 -7.59 -6.69 -0.44
C LEU A 18 -7.81 -7.49 0.85
N ALA A 19 -8.99 -7.43 1.47
CA ALA A 19 -9.25 -8.08 2.76
C ALA A 19 -9.07 -9.62 2.71
N PRO A 20 -9.51 -10.35 1.66
CA PRO A 20 -9.25 -11.79 1.57
C PRO A 20 -7.75 -12.12 1.51
N LEU A 21 -6.98 -11.36 0.72
CA LEU A 21 -5.52 -11.51 0.62
C LEU A 21 -4.85 -11.21 1.96
N ALA A 22 -5.21 -10.10 2.60
CA ALA A 22 -4.69 -9.70 3.90
C ALA A 22 -4.95 -10.78 4.96
N ARG A 23 -6.14 -11.39 4.96
CA ARG A 23 -6.47 -12.50 5.88
C ARG A 23 -5.59 -13.72 5.61
N ARG A 24 -5.39 -14.09 4.34
CA ARG A 24 -4.53 -15.23 3.96
C ARG A 24 -3.07 -14.99 4.37
N LEU A 25 -2.54 -13.80 4.15
CA LEU A 25 -1.19 -13.42 4.58
C LEU A 25 -1.04 -13.45 6.10
N ARG A 26 -2.03 -12.94 6.86
CA ARG A 26 -2.04 -13.06 8.33
C ARG A 26 -2.01 -14.50 8.80
N SER A 27 -2.76 -15.40 8.15
CA SER A 27 -2.72 -16.84 8.48
C SER A 27 -1.35 -17.50 8.20
N LYS A 28 -0.47 -16.83 7.44
CA LYS A 28 0.90 -17.24 7.16
C LYS A 28 1.94 -16.55 8.05
N GLY A 29 1.51 -15.76 9.04
CA GLY A 29 2.38 -15.09 9.99
C GLY A 29 2.84 -13.69 9.61
N PHE A 30 2.31 -13.10 8.52
CA PHE A 30 2.61 -11.71 8.16
C PHE A 30 1.74 -10.73 8.93
N GLU A 31 2.34 -9.61 9.36
CA GLU A 31 1.59 -8.45 9.83
C GLU A 31 1.16 -7.63 8.61
N THR A 32 -0.14 -7.51 8.37
CA THR A 32 -0.66 -6.83 7.17
C THR A 32 -1.49 -5.62 7.50
N GLU A 33 -1.19 -4.52 6.81
CA GLU A 33 -1.95 -3.29 6.80
C GLU A 33 -2.44 -3.01 5.38
N VAL A 34 -3.57 -2.31 5.24
CA VAL A 34 -4.11 -1.93 3.93
C VAL A 34 -4.14 -0.42 3.82
N PHE A 35 -3.43 0.10 2.82
CA PHE A 35 -3.49 1.50 2.42
C PHE A 35 -4.57 1.70 1.37
N GLY A 36 -5.52 2.58 1.67
CA GLY A 36 -6.60 2.96 0.75
C GLY A 36 -6.46 4.40 0.31
N TYR A 37 -6.69 4.67 -0.97
CA TYR A 37 -6.67 6.02 -1.53
C TYR A 37 -7.81 6.23 -2.53
N PRO A 38 -8.25 7.48 -2.76
CA PRO A 38 -9.20 7.82 -3.82
C PRO A 38 -8.59 7.50 -5.20
N SER A 39 -8.89 6.33 -5.76
CA SER A 39 -8.27 5.89 -7.02
C SER A 39 -8.96 6.43 -8.27
N VAL A 40 -10.14 7.05 -8.12
CA VAL A 40 -10.95 7.63 -9.20
C VAL A 40 -11.00 9.16 -9.12
N LEU A 41 -11.13 9.71 -7.91
CA LEU A 41 -11.16 11.16 -7.67
C LEU A 41 -9.81 11.61 -7.09
N GLY A 42 -9.13 12.57 -7.72
CA GLY A 42 -7.84 13.10 -7.25
C GLY A 42 -6.61 12.21 -7.49
N GLY A 43 -6.79 10.89 -7.66
CA GLY A 43 -5.81 10.03 -8.32
C GLY A 43 -4.40 10.02 -7.69
N PRO A 44 -3.33 9.88 -8.51
CA PRO A 44 -1.94 9.83 -8.05
C PRO A 44 -1.50 11.03 -7.20
N ASP A 45 -1.98 12.24 -7.54
CA ASP A 45 -1.57 13.49 -6.88
C ASP A 45 -1.94 13.52 -5.39
N ILE A 46 -3.00 12.80 -5.00
CA ILE A 46 -3.36 12.61 -3.59
C ILE A 46 -2.72 11.35 -3.02
N ALA A 47 -2.65 10.27 -3.81
CA ALA A 47 -2.20 8.97 -3.34
C ALA A 47 -0.72 8.96 -2.95
N ILE A 48 0.14 9.57 -3.78
CA ILE A 48 1.60 9.53 -3.63
C ILE A 48 2.05 10.30 -2.37
N PRO A 49 1.67 11.57 -2.15
CA PRO A 49 2.11 12.30 -0.95
C PRO A 49 1.66 11.62 0.34
N ARG A 50 0.42 11.10 0.36
CA ARG A 50 -0.12 10.38 1.53
C ARG A 50 0.59 9.05 1.78
N LEU A 51 1.01 8.35 0.72
CA LEU A 51 1.78 7.12 0.87
C LEU A 51 3.18 7.41 1.41
N ILE A 52 3.84 8.47 0.90
CA ILE A 52 5.13 8.94 1.41
C ILE A 52 5.02 9.28 2.91
N GLU A 53 4.01 10.06 3.31
CA GLU A 53 3.77 10.40 4.72
C GLU A 53 3.53 9.16 5.58
N ARG A 54 2.81 8.16 5.06
CA ARG A 54 2.58 6.91 5.79
C ARG A 54 3.86 6.09 5.98
N LEU A 55 4.75 6.08 4.99
CA LEU A 55 6.00 5.29 5.04
C LEU A 55 7.10 5.99 5.84
N ARG A 56 7.09 7.33 5.88
CA ARG A 56 8.09 8.14 6.58
C ARG A 56 8.19 7.77 8.06
N GLY A 57 9.40 7.40 8.50
CA GLY A 57 9.67 7.04 9.89
C GLY A 57 9.03 5.72 10.34
N SER A 58 8.47 4.93 9.41
CA SER A 58 7.99 3.59 9.72
C SER A 58 9.17 2.60 9.76
N GLU A 59 9.06 1.59 10.63
CA GLU A 59 9.96 0.43 10.56
C GLU A 59 9.89 -0.23 9.17
N PRO A 60 10.95 -0.92 8.72
CA PRO A 60 11.00 -1.57 7.42
C PRO A 60 9.72 -2.34 7.10
N VAL A 61 9.09 -2.01 5.97
CA VAL A 61 7.82 -2.56 5.52
C VAL A 61 7.91 -2.94 4.05
N ALA A 62 7.54 -4.17 3.72
CA ALA A 62 7.43 -4.59 2.33
C ALA A 62 6.09 -4.13 1.74
N VAL A 63 6.12 -3.60 0.51
CA VAL A 63 4.94 -3.03 -0.14
C VAL A 63 4.43 -3.96 -1.23
N LEU A 64 3.13 -4.27 -1.21
CA LEU A 64 2.45 -5.06 -2.23
C LEU A 64 1.35 -4.21 -2.88
N GLY A 65 1.64 -3.69 -4.07
CA GLY A 65 0.68 -2.91 -4.85
C GLY A 65 0.01 -3.74 -5.94
N HIS A 66 -1.31 -3.71 -6.01
CA HIS A 66 -2.08 -4.34 -7.08
C HIS A 66 -2.33 -3.37 -8.24
N SER A 67 -1.93 -3.73 -9.46
CA SER A 67 -2.16 -2.92 -10.68
C SER A 67 -1.69 -1.47 -10.47
N LEU A 68 -2.56 -0.45 -10.62
CA LEU A 68 -2.23 0.96 -10.38
C LEU A 68 -1.60 1.20 -9.00
N GLY A 69 -2.01 0.46 -7.97
CA GLY A 69 -1.43 0.57 -6.63
C GLY A 69 0.07 0.26 -6.59
N GLY A 70 0.56 -0.60 -7.49
CA GLY A 70 1.99 -0.87 -7.67
C GLY A 70 2.74 0.32 -8.27
N LEU A 71 2.14 1.01 -9.24
CA LEU A 71 2.73 2.23 -9.82
C LEU A 71 2.77 3.37 -8.79
N ILE A 72 1.70 3.54 -8.00
CA ILE A 72 1.68 4.51 -6.89
C ILE A 72 2.79 4.21 -5.88
N ALA A 73 2.97 2.93 -5.53
CA ALA A 73 4.04 2.50 -4.62
C ALA A 73 5.43 2.82 -5.17
N LEU A 74 5.70 2.44 -6.42
CA LEU A 74 6.98 2.69 -7.08
C LEU A 74 7.28 4.18 -7.16
N GLU A 75 6.30 4.99 -7.53
CA GLU A 75 6.48 6.44 -7.63
C GLU A 75 6.70 7.10 -6.25
N ALA A 76 5.99 6.66 -5.21
CA ALA A 76 6.23 7.14 -3.85
C ALA A 76 7.66 6.80 -3.37
N LEU A 77 8.11 5.56 -3.59
CA LEU A 77 9.48 5.14 -3.24
C LEU A 77 10.54 5.84 -4.09
N ARG A 78 10.24 6.15 -5.35
CA ARG A 78 11.13 6.94 -6.22
C ARG A 78 11.27 8.38 -5.73
N GLN A 79 10.22 8.97 -5.19
CA GLN A 79 10.23 10.34 -4.64
C GLN A 79 10.81 10.41 -3.22
N ALA A 80 10.69 9.34 -2.43
CA ALA A 80 11.18 9.24 -1.06
C ALA A 80 11.75 7.83 -0.79
N PRO A 81 13.03 7.58 -1.13
CA PRO A 81 13.64 6.25 -1.03
C PRO A 81 14.13 5.87 0.38
N ASP A 82 14.22 6.84 1.29
CA ASP A 82 14.71 6.69 2.69
C ASP A 82 13.58 6.26 3.64
#